data_AF-A0A1E1WYR2-F1
#
_entry.id   AF-A0A1E1WYR2-F1
#
_cell.length_a   1.000
_cell.length_b   1.000
_cell.length_c   1.000
_cell.angle_alpha   90.00
_cell.angle_beta   90.00
_cell.angle_gamma   90.00
#
_symmetry.space_group_name_H-M   'P 1'
#
loop_
_entity.id
_entity.type
_entity.pdbx_description
1 polymer ?
#
loop_
_entity_poly.entity_id
_entity_poly.type
_entity_poly.pdbx_seq_one_letter_code
_entity_poly.pdbx_strand_id
1 'polypeptide(L)'
;TERTQGSHSTMLCKVVLLCLVAFAAAQVQLQEQFPPHPYSFSYDSTGEDGGRISQQESGDESGAKTGSYSYQTPDGVYRTANYVADADGFRVSIDTNEPGTKSENPADVQINANPIEVPATAYTFGKSKS
;
A
#
# COMPACT_ATOMS: atom_id res chain seq x y z
N THR A 1 61.44 -9.40 33.43
CA THR A 1 60.05 -9.44 33.92
C THR A 1 59.16 -8.91 32.80
N GLU A 2 58.68 -9.75 31.88
CA GLU A 2 57.68 -9.40 30.84
C GLU A 2 57.52 -10.58 29.86
N ARG A 3 56.82 -11.66 30.25
CA ARG A 3 56.39 -12.71 29.28
C ARG A 3 55.07 -13.37 29.68
N THR A 4 54.18 -12.63 30.33
CA THR A 4 52.87 -13.18 30.73
C THR A 4 51.70 -12.30 30.34
N GLN A 5 51.89 -10.98 30.15
CA GLN A 5 50.78 -10.05 29.92
C GLN A 5 50.13 -10.19 28.52
N GLY A 6 50.87 -10.63 27.50
CA GLY A 6 50.34 -10.82 26.14
C GLY A 6 49.38 -12.00 25.99
N SER A 7 49.67 -13.13 26.64
CA SER A 7 48.89 -14.39 26.48
C SER A 7 47.47 -14.28 27.04
N HIS A 8 47.31 -13.64 28.19
CA HIS A 8 45.98 -13.43 28.80
C HIS A 8 45.13 -12.46 27.97
N SER A 9 45.73 -11.40 27.43
CA SER A 9 45.05 -10.43 26.56
C SER A 9 44.56 -11.07 25.24
N THR A 10 45.39 -11.91 24.62
CA THR A 10 44.99 -12.64 23.40
C THR A 10 43.91 -13.68 23.67
N MET A 11 43.95 -14.34 24.83
CA MET A 11 42.91 -15.30 25.24
C MET A 11 41.57 -14.62 25.55
N LEU A 12 41.59 -13.50 26.29
CA LEU A 12 40.39 -12.70 26.57
C LEU A 12 39.73 -12.18 25.29
N CYS A 13 40.53 -11.71 24.32
CA CYS A 13 40.02 -11.21 23.04
C CYS A 13 39.36 -12.33 22.20
N LYS A 14 39.94 -13.55 22.19
CA LYS A 14 39.35 -14.72 21.52
C LYS A 14 38.03 -15.16 22.16
N VAL A 15 37.93 -15.12 23.48
CA VAL A 15 36.70 -15.48 24.21
C VAL A 15 35.61 -14.45 23.93
N VAL A 16 35.92 -13.15 23.98
CA VAL A 16 34.96 -12.09 23.64
C VAL A 16 34.52 -12.19 22.18
N LEU A 17 35.44 -12.46 21.24
CA LEU A 17 35.10 -12.64 19.83
C LEU A 17 34.19 -13.87 19.62
N LEU A 18 34.48 -14.99 20.29
CA LEU A 18 33.64 -16.20 20.29
C LEU A 18 32.24 -15.91 20.86
N CYS A 19 32.16 -15.17 21.97
CA CYS A 19 30.89 -14.77 22.58
C CYS A 19 30.08 -13.85 21.66
N LEU A 20 30.71 -12.88 20.99
CA LEU A 20 30.04 -11.97 20.06
C LEU A 20 29.52 -12.70 18.81
N VAL A 21 30.30 -13.65 18.27
CA VAL A 21 29.87 -14.49 17.13
C VAL A 21 28.71 -15.40 17.53
N ALA A 22 28.75 -16.00 18.72
CA ALA A 22 27.66 -16.83 19.23
C ALA A 22 26.39 -16.02 19.49
N PHE A 23 26.52 -14.80 20.02
CA PHE A 23 25.38 -13.91 20.26
C PHE A 23 24.72 -13.48 18.94
N ALA A 24 25.52 -13.11 17.93
CA ALA A 24 25.01 -12.75 16.60
C ALA A 24 24.30 -13.92 15.89
N ALA A 25 24.84 -15.14 16.00
CA ALA A 25 24.21 -16.34 15.43
C ALA A 25 22.89 -16.71 16.15
N ALA A 26 22.78 -16.40 17.44
CA ALA A 26 21.56 -16.63 18.22
C ALA A 26 20.44 -15.62 17.93
N GLN A 27 20.73 -14.51 17.23
CA GLN A 27 19.72 -13.51 16.85
C GLN A 27 19.04 -13.80 15.51
N VAL A 28 19.18 -15.01 14.94
CA VAL A 28 18.36 -15.41 13.79
C VAL A 28 16.90 -15.47 14.23
N GLN A 29 16.18 -14.38 13.98
CA GLN A 29 14.75 -14.30 14.17
C GLN A 29 14.11 -15.23 13.13
N LEU A 30 13.62 -16.38 13.58
CA LEU A 30 12.77 -17.24 12.76
C LEU A 30 11.44 -16.48 12.58
N GLN A 31 11.35 -15.68 11.52
CA GLN A 31 10.07 -15.09 11.13
C GLN A 31 9.23 -16.24 10.60
N GLU A 32 8.23 -16.69 11.38
CA GLU A 32 7.24 -17.65 10.89
C GLU A 32 6.49 -17.01 9.72
N GLN A 33 6.91 -17.34 8.51
CA GLN A 33 6.27 -16.88 7.29
C GLN A 33 5.13 -17.83 6.98
N PHE A 34 3.93 -17.47 7.44
CA PHE A 34 2.71 -18.17 7.05
C PHE A 34 2.47 -17.95 5.55
N PRO A 35 2.17 -19.02 4.79
CA PRO A 35 1.81 -18.87 3.39
C PRO A 35 0.55 -18.01 3.26
N PRO A 36 0.42 -17.20 2.19
CA PRO A 36 -0.82 -16.48 1.91
C PRO A 36 -2.01 -17.44 1.84
N HIS A 37 -3.08 -17.11 2.55
CA HIS A 37 -4.35 -17.82 2.44
C HIS A 37 -5.26 -17.10 1.44
N PRO A 38 -5.80 -17.80 0.43
CA PRO A 38 -6.73 -17.20 -0.50
C PRO A 38 -7.95 -16.62 0.21
N TYR A 39 -8.42 -15.48 -0.28
CA TYR A 39 -9.64 -14.84 0.21
C TYR A 39 -10.35 -14.14 -0.92
N SER A 40 -11.62 -13.84 -0.68
CA SER A 40 -12.40 -12.94 -1.51
C SER A 40 -13.40 -12.21 -0.63
N PHE A 41 -13.58 -10.91 -0.88
CA PHE A 41 -14.64 -10.13 -0.26
C PHE A 41 -15.22 -9.13 -1.27
N SER A 42 -16.44 -8.70 -0.98
CA SER A 42 -17.08 -7.61 -1.70
C SER A 42 -17.99 -6.83 -0.77
N TYR A 43 -18.04 -5.51 -0.93
CA TYR A 43 -19.07 -4.67 -0.36
C TYR A 43 -19.68 -3.77 -1.41
N ASP A 44 -20.93 -3.44 -1.19
CA ASP A 44 -21.70 -2.54 -2.02
C ASP A 44 -22.70 -1.80 -1.13
N SER A 45 -22.68 -0.48 -1.18
CA SER A 45 -23.53 0.35 -0.33
C SER A 45 -24.05 1.55 -1.12
N THR A 46 -25.30 1.89 -0.86
CA THR A 46 -25.94 3.10 -1.39
C THR A 46 -26.41 3.94 -0.21
N GLY A 47 -25.95 5.19 -0.15
CA GLY A 47 -26.32 6.15 0.87
C GLY A 47 -27.75 6.67 0.70
N GLU A 48 -28.28 7.31 1.73
CA GLU A 48 -29.61 7.94 1.69
C GLU A 48 -29.71 9.06 0.66
N ASP A 49 -28.58 9.70 0.34
CA ASP A 49 -28.45 10.73 -0.68
C ASP A 49 -28.45 10.17 -2.12
N GLY A 50 -28.39 8.84 -2.28
CA GLY A 50 -28.30 8.16 -3.57
C GLY A 50 -26.86 7.95 -4.06
N GLY A 51 -25.86 8.36 -3.28
CA GLY A 51 -24.46 8.06 -3.57
C GLY A 51 -24.18 6.56 -3.40
N ARG A 52 -23.26 6.01 -4.18
CA ARG A 52 -22.91 4.59 -4.15
C ARG A 52 -21.41 4.40 -3.96
N ILE A 53 -21.04 3.41 -3.15
CA ILE A 53 -19.65 2.95 -3.00
C ILE A 53 -19.61 1.44 -3.17
N SER A 54 -18.56 0.92 -3.79
CA SER A 54 -18.35 -0.53 -3.87
C SER A 54 -16.87 -0.88 -3.85
N GLN A 55 -16.57 -2.07 -3.36
CA GLN A 55 -15.26 -2.68 -3.52
C GLN A 55 -15.40 -4.19 -3.63
N GLN A 56 -14.47 -4.77 -4.35
CA GLN A 56 -14.22 -6.20 -4.34
C GLN A 56 -12.72 -6.43 -4.40
N GLU A 57 -12.26 -7.49 -3.74
CA GLU A 57 -10.86 -7.90 -3.78
C GLU A 57 -10.76 -9.41 -3.59
N SER A 58 -9.84 -10.02 -4.32
CA SER A 58 -9.42 -11.40 -4.10
C SER A 58 -7.91 -11.47 -3.93
N GLY A 59 -7.47 -12.30 -3.00
CA GLY A 59 -6.07 -12.70 -2.84
C GLY A 59 -5.89 -14.17 -3.17
N ASP A 60 -4.78 -14.53 -3.80
CA ASP A 60 -4.43 -15.92 -4.15
C ASP A 60 -3.29 -16.50 -3.28
N GLU A 61 -2.95 -17.77 -3.54
CA GLU A 61 -1.90 -18.51 -2.81
C GLU A 61 -0.48 -17.95 -3.03
N SER A 62 -0.27 -17.18 -4.11
CA SER A 62 1.00 -16.51 -4.37
C SER A 62 1.16 -15.21 -3.56
N GLY A 63 0.07 -14.75 -2.93
CA GLY A 63 -0.01 -13.45 -2.27
C GLY A 63 -0.38 -12.31 -3.22
N ALA A 64 -0.66 -12.61 -4.50
CA ALA A 64 -1.15 -11.63 -5.44
C ALA A 64 -2.58 -11.21 -5.08
N LYS A 65 -2.89 -9.94 -5.29
CA LYS A 65 -4.19 -9.34 -5.00
C LYS A 65 -4.72 -8.61 -6.22
N THR A 66 -5.98 -8.83 -6.54
CA THR A 66 -6.68 -8.10 -7.59
C THR A 66 -7.99 -7.59 -7.05
N GLY A 67 -8.37 -6.37 -7.41
CA GLY A 67 -9.63 -5.81 -6.94
C GLY A 67 -10.03 -4.55 -7.65
N SER A 68 -11.15 -3.99 -7.21
CA SER A 68 -11.64 -2.70 -7.67
C SER A 68 -12.29 -1.95 -6.52
N TYR A 69 -12.09 -0.64 -6.47
CA TYR A 69 -12.82 0.29 -5.61
C TYR A 69 -13.55 1.31 -6.49
N SER A 70 -14.80 1.64 -6.16
CA SER A 70 -15.54 2.68 -6.85
C SER A 70 -16.41 3.52 -5.95
N TYR A 71 -16.64 4.76 -6.38
CA TYR A 71 -17.75 5.58 -5.89
C TYR A 71 -18.47 6.27 -7.04
N GLN A 72 -19.73 6.60 -6.80
CA GLN A 72 -20.55 7.45 -7.63
C GLN A 72 -21.38 8.37 -6.75
N THR A 73 -21.33 9.66 -7.04
CA THR A 73 -22.19 10.68 -6.42
C THR A 73 -23.59 10.65 -7.03
N PRO A 74 -24.62 11.19 -6.35
CA PRO A 74 -25.97 11.31 -6.91
C PRO A 74 -26.03 12.08 -8.24
N ASP A 75 -25.11 13.03 -8.42
CA ASP A 75 -24.97 13.84 -9.63
C ASP A 75 -24.27 13.09 -10.78
N GLY A 76 -23.92 11.82 -10.59
CA GLY A 76 -23.30 10.96 -11.61
C GLY A 76 -21.79 11.14 -11.77
N VAL A 77 -21.13 11.94 -10.93
CA VAL A 77 -19.66 11.97 -10.84
C VAL A 77 -19.17 10.66 -10.25
N TYR A 78 -18.21 10.00 -10.89
CA TYR A 78 -17.70 8.70 -10.49
C TYR A 78 -16.17 8.60 -10.59
N ARG A 79 -15.64 7.63 -9.86
CA ARG A 79 -14.31 7.09 -10.02
C ARG A 79 -14.35 5.58 -9.79
N THR A 80 -13.71 4.83 -10.67
CA THR A 80 -13.45 3.40 -10.50
C THR A 80 -11.95 3.17 -10.62
N ALA A 81 -11.35 2.52 -9.62
CA ALA A 81 -9.96 2.13 -9.61
C ALA A 81 -9.86 0.60 -9.63
N ASN A 82 -9.32 0.03 -10.70
CA ASN A 82 -9.02 -1.39 -10.83
C ASN A 82 -7.53 -1.60 -10.54
N TYR A 83 -7.18 -2.54 -9.67
CA TYR A 83 -5.81 -2.70 -9.21
C TYR A 83 -5.32 -4.15 -9.21
N VAL A 84 -4.01 -4.28 -9.38
CA VAL A 84 -3.26 -5.53 -9.26
C VAL A 84 -2.03 -5.28 -8.37
N ALA A 85 -1.83 -6.11 -7.37
CA ALA A 85 -0.64 -6.17 -6.54
C ALA A 85 -0.03 -7.56 -6.69
N ASP A 86 1.11 -7.67 -7.36
CA ASP A 86 1.79 -8.94 -7.61
C ASP A 86 3.32 -8.77 -7.64
N ALA A 87 4.04 -9.74 -8.19
CA ALA A 87 5.49 -9.71 -8.30
C ALA A 87 6.01 -8.54 -9.16
N ASP A 88 5.20 -8.00 -10.07
CA ASP A 88 5.53 -6.86 -10.92
C ASP A 88 5.16 -5.52 -10.24
N GLY A 89 4.86 -5.52 -8.94
CA GLY A 89 4.54 -4.34 -8.14
C GLY A 89 3.04 -4.04 -8.04
N PHE A 90 2.72 -2.79 -7.69
CA PHE A 90 1.34 -2.32 -7.56
C PHE A 90 0.98 -1.43 -8.74
N ARG A 91 -0.08 -1.81 -9.48
CA ARG A 91 -0.52 -1.12 -10.71
C ARG A 91 -2.01 -0.85 -10.63
N VAL A 92 -2.43 0.31 -11.14
CA VAL A 92 -3.83 0.75 -11.05
C VAL A 92 -4.30 1.35 -12.39
N SER A 93 -5.51 1.01 -12.81
CA SER A 93 -6.24 1.69 -13.88
C SER A 93 -7.44 2.43 -13.29
N ILE A 94 -7.53 3.73 -13.54
CA ILE A 94 -8.58 4.61 -13.03
C ILE A 94 -9.45 5.08 -14.20
N ASP A 95 -10.75 4.86 -14.11
CA ASP A 95 -11.76 5.46 -14.97
C ASP A 95 -12.54 6.51 -14.17
N THR A 96 -12.65 7.74 -14.68
CA THR A 96 -13.31 8.83 -13.95
C THR A 96 -13.86 9.91 -14.85
N ASN A 97 -14.95 10.55 -14.42
CA ASN A 97 -15.46 11.80 -15.00
C ASN A 97 -15.30 13.00 -14.06
N GLU A 98 -14.40 12.91 -13.09
CA GLU A 98 -14.23 13.93 -12.06
C GLU A 98 -13.78 15.28 -12.64
N PRO A 99 -14.49 16.37 -12.31
CA PRO A 99 -14.18 17.71 -12.77
C PRO A 99 -12.73 18.12 -12.47
N GLY A 100 -12.00 18.58 -13.47
CA GLY A 100 -10.61 19.05 -13.33
C GLY A 100 -9.56 17.93 -13.30
N THR A 101 -9.95 16.65 -13.42
CA THR A 101 -8.99 15.55 -13.51
C THR A 101 -8.37 15.47 -14.89
N LYS A 102 -7.05 15.35 -14.98
CA LYS A 102 -6.35 15.13 -16.25
C LYS A 102 -6.01 13.66 -16.42
N SER A 103 -5.96 13.20 -17.67
CA SER A 103 -5.34 11.93 -18.04
C SER A 103 -3.81 12.07 -18.05
N GLU A 104 -3.24 12.14 -16.85
CA GLU A 104 -1.80 12.04 -16.63
C GLU A 104 -1.53 10.69 -15.94
N ASN A 105 -0.49 9.97 -16.37
CA ASN A 105 -0.19 8.61 -15.92
C ASN A 105 1.07 8.56 -15.05
N PRO A 106 1.02 9.02 -13.78
CA PRO A 106 2.16 8.95 -12.87
C PRO A 106 2.32 7.53 -12.29
N ALA A 107 3.57 7.14 -12.00
CA ALA A 107 3.93 6.02 -11.09
C ALA A 107 3.04 4.75 -11.20
N ASP A 108 3.03 4.10 -12.37
CA ASP A 108 2.27 2.87 -12.68
C ASP A 108 0.75 2.95 -12.48
N VAL A 109 0.22 4.18 -12.54
CA VAL A 109 -1.21 4.46 -12.64
C VAL A 109 -1.56 4.87 -14.07
N GLN A 110 -2.58 4.25 -14.64
CA GLN A 110 -3.22 4.70 -15.88
C GLN A 110 -4.52 5.44 -15.52
N ILE A 111 -4.68 6.68 -15.98
CA ILE A 111 -5.89 7.48 -15.71
C ILE A 111 -6.62 7.77 -17.02
N ASN A 112 -7.76 7.13 -17.20
CA ASN A 112 -8.72 7.40 -18.25
C ASN A 112 -9.79 8.39 -17.73
N ALA A 113 -9.53 9.68 -17.92
CA ALA A 113 -10.40 10.76 -17.46
C ALA A 113 -11.27 11.29 -18.61
N ASN A 114 -12.57 11.40 -18.35
CA ASN A 114 -13.53 12.13 -19.18
C ASN A 114 -14.28 13.16 -18.32
N PRO A 115 -13.61 14.23 -17.85
CA PRO A 115 -14.17 15.16 -16.88
C PRO A 115 -15.44 15.83 -17.38
N ILE A 116 -16.46 15.91 -16.53
CA ILE A 116 -17.59 16.80 -16.80
C ILE A 116 -17.18 18.24 -16.51
N GLU A 117 -17.66 19.18 -17.33
CA GLU A 117 -17.50 20.61 -17.05
C GLU A 117 -18.44 21.02 -15.92
N VAL A 118 -17.87 21.52 -14.82
CA VAL A 118 -18.65 22.13 -13.74
C VAL A 118 -18.37 23.63 -13.77
N PRO A 119 -19.40 24.50 -13.80
CA PRO A 119 -19.19 25.93 -13.81
C PRO A 119 -18.33 26.33 -12.60
N ALA A 120 -17.29 27.13 -12.86
CA ALA A 120 -16.30 27.56 -11.86
C ALA A 120 -16.92 28.21 -10.60
N THR A 121 -18.19 28.64 -10.66
CA THR A 121 -18.98 29.16 -9.55
C THR A 121 -19.38 28.11 -8.51
N ALA A 122 -19.26 26.81 -8.79
CA ALA A 122 -19.60 25.73 -7.85
C ALA A 122 -18.50 25.45 -6.81
N TYR A 123 -17.26 25.92 -7.02
CA TYR A 123 -16.13 25.75 -6.10
C TYR A 123 -16.11 26.76 -4.94
N THR A 124 -17.26 27.30 -4.51
CA THR A 124 -17.32 28.09 -3.26
C THR A 124 -17.44 27.16 -2.06
N PHE A 125 -16.42 26.34 -1.81
CA PHE A 125 -16.22 25.77 -0.49
C PHE A 125 -15.71 26.89 0.43
N GLY A 126 -16.58 27.39 1.31
CA GLY A 126 -16.13 28.11 2.52
C GLY A 126 -16.00 29.64 2.48
N LYS A 127 -16.69 30.39 1.61
CA LYS A 127 -17.00 31.79 1.97
C LYS A 127 -18.22 31.82 2.89
N SER A 128 -18.00 31.52 4.17
CA SER A 128 -18.88 32.07 5.20
C SER A 128 -18.84 33.60 5.07
N LYS A 129 -20.01 34.22 5.04
CA LYS A 129 -20.13 35.69 5.07
C LYS A 129 -19.41 36.20 6.34
N SER A 130 -18.50 37.15 6.16
CA SER A 130 -18.05 38.02 7.24
C SER A 130 -19.13 39.03 7.60
#